data_AF-R1GNZ1-F1
#
_entry.id   AF-R1GNZ1-F1
#
_cell.length_a   1.000
_cell.length_b   1.000
_cell.length_c   1.000
_cell.angle_alpha   90.00
_cell.angle_beta   90.00
_cell.angle_gamma   90.00
#
_symmetry.space_group_name_H-M   'P 1'
#
loop_
_entity.id
_entity.type
_entity.pdbx_description
1 polymer ?
#
loop_
_entity_poly.entity_id
_entity_poly.type
_entity_poly.pdbx_seq_one_letter_code
_entity_poly.pdbx_strand_id
1 'polypeptide(L)'
;MLVNKKLGRFKQWAGERMGGEVRTNTSDDFKALEQEMVVRSDGMDNLHRSMSAYVKWLSKRNDAGDKEKYTPVGFMGATMIAHGEDFDPDSEYGACLSSMGRAQERLARAQETLLADSTSSWLESLERNLAQMKEYNAGRKKLEQRRLAYDTALVKMQKAKKEDFRVEEELRSQKAKYEETSEDVFRRMEEIKEAERENVEDLTTFLEAELAYHDKCREVLMQLKRDWPGRTGGSSDNSRRHPRSRSNTAHSYNERYRSEEEEPPMPEPKLTIPKLGSRGVSPRRDRDRDRDYGGDSPKRPSISRTSTTGTFEGPSRRGDDSPMGMPRLSRVPTDSSAITSGRNNLRPVRSRGDDAIEVCQLGYAGGDLSGKW
;
A
#
# COMPACT_ATOMS: atom_id res chain seq x y z
N MET A 1 -18.29 -37.35 47.30
CA MET A 1 -18.71 -37.89 45.98
C MET A 1 -19.36 -36.81 45.09
N LEU A 2 -18.62 -35.76 44.70
CA LEU A 2 -19.19 -34.64 43.90
C LEU A 2 -18.33 -34.19 42.72
N VAL A 3 -17.28 -34.95 42.37
CA VAL A 3 -16.35 -34.61 41.28
C VAL A 3 -16.65 -35.38 39.98
N ASN A 4 -17.34 -36.52 40.05
CA ASN A 4 -17.63 -37.35 38.87
C ASN A 4 -18.76 -36.80 37.97
N LYS A 5 -19.65 -35.95 38.50
CA LYS A 5 -20.76 -35.33 37.72
C LYS A 5 -20.33 -34.14 36.86
N LYS A 6 -19.14 -33.57 37.08
CA LYS A 6 -18.60 -32.46 36.26
C LYS A 6 -17.74 -32.97 35.11
N LEU A 7 -16.95 -34.02 35.34
CA LEU A 7 -16.20 -34.72 34.28
C LEU A 7 -17.12 -35.39 33.24
N GLY A 8 -18.26 -35.95 33.65
CA GLY A 8 -19.25 -36.48 32.70
C GLY A 8 -19.85 -35.42 31.77
N ARG A 9 -20.10 -34.20 32.29
CA ARG A 9 -20.58 -33.06 31.49
C ARG A 9 -19.51 -32.47 30.57
N PHE A 10 -18.25 -32.50 30.98
CA PHE A 10 -17.14 -32.08 30.13
C PHE A 10 -16.83 -33.10 29.02
N LYS A 11 -16.97 -34.40 29.32
CA LYS A 11 -16.86 -35.47 28.31
C LYS A 11 -18.04 -35.46 27.31
N GLN A 12 -19.21 -34.99 27.74
CA GLN A 12 -20.37 -34.73 26.87
C GLN A 12 -20.14 -33.50 25.98
N TRP A 13 -19.55 -32.43 26.52
CA TRP A 13 -19.17 -31.24 25.74
C TRP A 13 -18.05 -31.52 24.72
N ALA A 14 -17.11 -32.40 25.05
CA ALA A 14 -16.06 -32.85 24.13
C ALA A 14 -16.54 -33.90 23.12
N GLY A 15 -17.54 -34.71 23.47
CA GLY A 15 -18.15 -35.71 22.59
C GLY A 15 -19.12 -35.12 21.56
N GLU A 16 -19.83 -34.03 21.90
CA GLU A 16 -20.75 -33.33 20.98
C GLU A 16 -20.04 -32.36 20.01
N ARG A 17 -18.75 -32.05 20.23
CA ARG A 17 -17.92 -31.29 19.27
C ARG A 17 -17.12 -32.16 18.30
N MET A 18 -17.05 -33.47 18.54
CA MET A 18 -16.31 -34.45 17.73
C MET A 18 -17.07 -35.78 17.61
N GLY A 19 -18.34 -35.74 17.22
CA GLY A 19 -19.15 -36.95 17.17
C GLY A 19 -20.25 -36.91 16.13
N GLY A 20 -19.93 -37.41 14.94
CA GLY A 20 -20.91 -38.19 14.17
C GLY A 20 -22.00 -37.41 13.44
N GLU A 21 -21.62 -36.40 12.69
CA GLU A 21 -22.46 -35.93 11.58
C GLU A 21 -21.59 -36.04 10.34
N VAL A 22 -22.01 -36.84 9.36
CA VAL A 22 -21.46 -36.79 8.01
C VAL A 22 -21.83 -35.41 7.50
N ARG A 23 -20.99 -34.42 7.85
CA ARG A 23 -21.01 -33.11 7.23
C ARG A 23 -21.02 -33.39 5.75
N THR A 24 -21.91 -32.73 5.02
CA THR A 24 -21.73 -32.45 3.60
C THR A 24 -20.31 -31.91 3.46
N ASN A 25 -19.35 -32.80 3.19
CA ASN A 25 -17.94 -32.47 3.21
C ASN A 25 -17.74 -31.70 1.92
N THR A 26 -17.85 -30.38 2.00
CA THR A 26 -17.51 -29.50 0.90
C THR A 26 -16.11 -29.87 0.44
N SER A 27 -15.91 -29.92 -0.88
CA SER A 27 -14.62 -30.21 -1.51
C SER A 27 -13.52 -29.40 -0.83
N ASP A 28 -12.32 -29.96 -0.70
CA ASP A 28 -11.17 -29.23 -0.18
C ASP A 28 -10.89 -27.97 -1.04
N ASP A 29 -11.23 -28.00 -2.34
CA ASP A 29 -11.19 -26.84 -3.23
C ASP A 29 -12.15 -25.73 -2.81
N PHE A 30 -13.36 -26.09 -2.37
CA PHE A 30 -14.35 -25.13 -1.89
C PHE A 30 -13.87 -24.45 -0.60
N LYS A 31 -13.29 -25.22 0.32
CA LYS A 31 -12.73 -24.68 1.57
C LYS A 31 -11.54 -23.76 1.31
N ALA A 32 -10.69 -24.13 0.35
CA ALA A 32 -9.58 -23.28 -0.08
C ALA A 32 -10.11 -21.96 -0.66
N LEU A 33 -11.12 -22.02 -1.54
CA LEU A 33 -11.77 -20.85 -2.14
C LEU A 33 -12.43 -19.96 -1.09
N GLU A 34 -13.10 -20.54 -0.08
CA GLU A 34 -13.65 -19.81 1.06
C GLU A 34 -12.59 -19.05 1.84
N GLN A 35 -11.45 -19.70 2.12
CA GLN A 35 -10.34 -19.04 2.82
C GLN A 35 -9.74 -17.91 1.98
N GLU A 36 -9.63 -18.11 0.67
CA GLU A 36 -9.22 -17.10 -0.30
C GLU A 36 -10.17 -15.89 -0.28
N MET A 37 -11.49 -16.11 -0.23
CA MET A 37 -12.50 -15.04 -0.16
C MET A 37 -12.38 -14.21 1.12
N VAL A 38 -12.05 -14.83 2.26
CA VAL A 38 -11.83 -14.11 3.53
C VAL A 38 -10.64 -13.16 3.41
N VAL A 39 -9.52 -13.67 2.90
CA VAL A 39 -8.31 -12.86 2.69
C VAL A 39 -8.60 -11.71 1.72
N ARG A 40 -9.34 -11.97 0.64
CA ARG A 40 -9.75 -10.93 -0.32
C ARG A 40 -10.64 -9.87 0.33
N SER A 41 -11.65 -10.27 1.10
CA SER A 41 -12.56 -9.34 1.76
C SER A 41 -11.82 -8.38 2.70
N ASP A 42 -10.94 -8.91 3.55
CA ASP A 42 -10.19 -8.12 4.53
C ASP A 42 -9.19 -7.16 3.85
N GLY A 43 -8.54 -7.60 2.76
CA GLY A 43 -7.62 -6.78 1.98
C GLY A 43 -8.34 -5.67 1.20
N MET A 44 -9.47 -5.99 0.58
CA MET A 44 -10.22 -5.08 -0.30
C MET A 44 -10.72 -3.83 0.44
N ASP A 45 -11.30 -4.00 1.64
CA ASP A 45 -11.77 -2.88 2.46
C ASP A 45 -10.62 -1.94 2.85
N ASN A 46 -9.43 -2.49 3.13
CA ASN A 46 -8.25 -1.70 3.45
C ASN A 46 -7.72 -0.95 2.23
N LEU A 47 -7.63 -1.61 1.07
CA LEU A 47 -7.20 -1.00 -0.18
C LEU A 47 -8.11 0.17 -0.55
N HIS A 48 -9.42 -0.07 -0.60
CA HIS A 48 -10.41 0.97 -0.87
C HIS A 48 -10.27 2.15 0.10
N ARG A 49 -10.22 1.89 1.42
CA ARG A 49 -10.04 2.97 2.42
C ARG A 49 -8.78 3.80 2.18
N SER A 50 -7.66 3.15 1.88
CA SER A 50 -6.39 3.85 1.62
C SER A 50 -6.44 4.68 0.34
N MET A 51 -7.04 4.14 -0.72
CA MET A 51 -7.15 4.82 -2.01
C MET A 51 -8.15 5.99 -1.95
N SER A 52 -9.30 5.82 -1.30
CA SER A 52 -10.23 6.93 -1.07
C SER A 52 -9.60 8.06 -0.27
N ALA A 53 -8.76 7.75 0.73
CA ALA A 53 -8.03 8.76 1.49
C ALA A 53 -7.00 9.50 0.62
N TYR A 54 -6.29 8.77 -0.25
CA TYR A 54 -5.36 9.35 -1.21
C TYR A 54 -6.05 10.29 -2.21
N VAL A 55 -7.11 9.82 -2.87
CA VAL A 55 -7.92 10.63 -3.81
C VAL A 55 -8.50 11.86 -3.12
N LYS A 56 -9.03 11.71 -1.90
CA LYS A 56 -9.54 12.85 -1.10
C LYS A 56 -8.47 13.87 -0.76
N TRP A 57 -7.24 13.42 -0.50
CA TRP A 57 -6.12 14.31 -0.25
C TRP A 57 -5.73 15.07 -1.52
N LEU A 58 -5.62 14.39 -2.68
CA LEU A 58 -5.36 15.00 -3.97
C LEU A 58 -6.47 15.97 -4.42
N SER A 59 -7.73 15.66 -4.09
CA SER A 59 -8.90 16.46 -4.43
C SER A 59 -9.10 17.65 -3.50
N LYS A 60 -8.30 17.78 -2.43
CA LYS A 60 -8.45 18.89 -1.48
C LYS A 60 -8.25 20.22 -2.19
N ARG A 61 -9.25 21.08 -2.06
CA ARG A 61 -9.20 22.49 -2.51
C ARG A 61 -9.47 23.38 -1.31
N ASN A 62 -8.70 24.46 -1.17
CA ASN A 62 -8.91 25.45 -0.13
C ASN A 62 -9.57 26.70 -0.74
N ASP A 63 -10.45 27.34 0.03
CA ASP A 63 -10.98 28.66 -0.32
C ASP A 63 -9.88 29.70 -0.09
N ALA A 64 -9.47 30.36 -1.17
CA ALA A 64 -8.44 31.40 -1.16
C ALA A 64 -9.02 32.81 -1.00
N GLY A 65 -10.19 32.94 -0.35
CA GLY A 65 -10.83 34.23 -0.07
C GLY A 65 -11.57 34.87 -1.24
N ASP A 66 -11.21 34.56 -2.48
CA ASP A 66 -11.96 34.92 -3.70
C ASP A 66 -12.57 33.70 -4.36
N LYS A 67 -13.53 33.92 -5.25
CA LYS A 67 -14.48 32.96 -5.87
C LYS A 67 -13.89 31.68 -6.50
N GLU A 68 -12.58 31.48 -6.48
CA GLU A 68 -11.86 30.37 -7.08
C GLU A 68 -11.23 29.45 -6.02
N LYS A 69 -11.48 28.15 -6.14
CA LYS A 69 -10.97 27.11 -5.25
C LYS A 69 -9.68 26.53 -5.81
N TYR A 70 -8.60 26.59 -5.05
CA TYR A 70 -7.29 26.13 -5.51
C TYR A 70 -6.84 24.84 -4.82
N THR A 71 -6.08 23.99 -5.52
CA THR A 71 -5.20 23.02 -4.86
C THR A 71 -4.18 23.76 -4.01
N PRO A 72 -3.59 23.13 -2.98
CA PRO A 72 -2.46 23.73 -2.26
C PRO A 72 -1.33 24.20 -3.19
N VAL A 73 -1.01 23.40 -4.22
CA VAL A 73 0.01 23.75 -5.23
C VAL A 73 -0.43 24.93 -6.09
N GLY A 74 -1.69 24.94 -6.54
CA GLY A 74 -2.26 26.02 -7.34
C GLY A 74 -2.32 27.34 -6.57
N PHE A 75 -2.71 27.30 -5.28
CA PHE A 75 -2.75 28.49 -4.42
C PHE A 75 -1.35 29.10 -4.25
N MET A 76 -0.34 28.26 -4.02
CA MET A 76 1.05 28.70 -3.97
C MET A 76 1.49 29.34 -5.30
N GLY A 77 1.15 28.72 -6.44
CA GLY A 77 1.45 29.26 -7.77
C GLY A 77 0.81 30.62 -8.02
N ALA A 78 -0.49 30.75 -7.76
CA ALA A 78 -1.24 32.00 -7.91
C ALA A 78 -0.67 33.12 -7.02
N THR A 79 -0.33 32.80 -5.76
CA THR A 79 0.28 33.77 -4.82
C THR A 79 1.64 34.26 -5.31
N MET A 80 2.48 33.37 -5.85
CA MET A 80 3.78 33.76 -6.42
C MET A 80 3.62 34.66 -7.65
N ILE A 81 2.65 34.38 -8.51
CA ILE A 81 2.38 35.21 -9.69
C ILE A 81 1.90 36.60 -9.26
N ALA A 82 0.88 36.65 -8.42
CA ALA A 82 0.31 37.91 -7.93
C ALA A 82 1.37 38.78 -7.27
N HIS A 83 2.17 38.20 -6.37
CA HIS A 83 3.23 38.96 -5.71
C HIS A 83 4.37 39.35 -6.67
N GLY A 84 4.66 38.52 -7.68
CA GLY A 84 5.63 38.86 -8.73
C GLY A 84 5.22 40.08 -9.55
N GLU A 85 3.91 40.26 -9.77
CA GLU A 85 3.32 41.39 -10.49
C GLU A 85 3.30 42.70 -9.67
N ASP A 86 3.43 42.63 -8.33
CA ASP A 86 3.57 43.81 -7.47
C ASP A 86 4.95 44.49 -7.60
N PHE A 87 5.94 43.81 -8.16
CA PHE A 87 7.28 44.36 -8.38
C PHE A 87 7.34 45.21 -9.66
N ASP A 88 8.39 46.04 -9.74
CA ASP A 88 8.74 46.73 -10.99
C ASP A 88 8.91 45.70 -12.14
N PRO A 89 8.46 45.99 -13.37
CA PRO A 89 8.61 45.09 -14.52
C PRO A 89 10.05 44.63 -14.80
N ASP A 90 11.05 45.42 -14.40
CA ASP A 90 12.47 45.10 -14.55
C ASP A 90 13.06 44.34 -13.34
N SER A 91 12.25 44.03 -12.33
CA SER A 91 12.66 43.27 -11.15
C SER A 91 12.97 41.81 -11.49
N GLU A 92 14.23 41.42 -11.34
CA GLU A 92 14.68 40.03 -11.51
C GLU A 92 13.95 39.07 -10.56
N TYR A 93 13.71 39.51 -9.32
CA TYR A 93 12.98 38.71 -8.33
C TYR A 93 11.50 38.54 -8.70
N GLY A 94 10.85 39.61 -9.16
CA GLY A 94 9.47 39.56 -9.66
C GLY A 94 9.34 38.59 -10.84
N ALA A 95 10.24 38.69 -11.82
CA ALA A 95 10.28 37.78 -12.97
C ALA A 95 10.49 36.31 -12.55
N CYS A 96 11.37 36.06 -11.57
CA CYS A 96 11.60 34.72 -11.02
C CYS A 96 10.35 34.16 -10.31
N LEU A 97 9.68 34.98 -9.49
CA LEU A 97 8.44 34.61 -8.80
C LEU A 97 7.33 34.27 -9.80
N SER A 98 7.09 35.13 -10.80
CA SER A 98 6.07 34.87 -11.82
C SER A 98 6.40 33.61 -12.64
N SER A 99 7.66 33.38 -13.00
CA SER A 99 8.07 32.18 -13.75
C SER A 99 7.89 30.89 -12.94
N MET A 100 8.32 30.89 -11.68
CA MET A 100 8.10 29.77 -10.76
C MET A 100 6.60 29.52 -10.53
N GLY A 101 5.82 30.57 -10.28
CA GLY A 101 4.39 30.47 -10.04
C GLY A 101 3.63 29.86 -11.22
N ARG A 102 3.94 30.29 -12.46
CA ARG A 102 3.37 29.69 -13.69
C ARG A 102 3.76 28.23 -13.86
N ALA A 103 4.95 27.82 -13.40
CA ALA A 103 5.32 26.40 -13.39
C ALA A 103 4.49 25.62 -12.36
N GLN A 104 4.29 26.16 -11.16
CA GLN A 104 3.45 25.54 -10.11
C GLN A 104 1.99 25.38 -10.55
N GLU A 105 1.41 26.34 -11.27
CA GLU A 105 0.07 26.19 -11.87
C GLU A 105 0.00 25.01 -12.85
N ARG A 106 1.05 24.79 -13.65
CA ARG A 106 1.12 23.63 -14.56
C ARG A 106 1.27 22.32 -13.79
N LEU A 107 2.02 22.30 -12.69
CA LEU A 107 2.10 21.13 -11.80
C LEU A 107 0.75 20.83 -11.15
N ALA A 108 0.01 21.85 -10.73
CA ALA A 108 -1.34 21.69 -10.21
C ALA A 108 -2.28 21.02 -11.23
N ARG A 109 -2.23 21.44 -12.51
CA ARG A 109 -3.00 20.80 -13.59
C ARG A 109 -2.58 19.35 -13.83
N ALA A 110 -1.28 19.05 -13.78
CA ALA A 110 -0.80 17.68 -13.90
C ALA A 110 -1.34 16.80 -12.75
N GLN A 111 -1.42 17.33 -11.53
CA GLN A 111 -2.01 16.65 -10.38
C GLN A 111 -3.52 16.41 -10.57
N GLU A 112 -4.22 17.30 -11.25
CA GLU A 112 -5.65 17.12 -11.59
C GLU A 112 -5.87 15.98 -12.57
N THR A 113 -4.98 15.83 -13.56
CA THR A 113 -4.99 14.66 -14.46
C THR A 113 -4.75 13.38 -13.67
N LEU A 114 -3.73 13.34 -12.80
CA LEU A 114 -3.49 12.18 -11.93
C LEU A 114 -4.72 11.82 -11.10
N LEU A 115 -5.36 12.83 -10.48
CA LEU A 115 -6.57 12.63 -9.68
C LEU A 115 -7.70 12.00 -10.51
N ALA A 116 -7.94 12.51 -11.72
CA ALA A 116 -8.96 11.98 -12.62
C ALA A 116 -8.66 10.52 -12.99
N ASP A 117 -7.45 10.25 -13.46
CA ASP A 117 -7.04 8.91 -13.90
C ASP A 117 -7.03 7.89 -12.75
N SER A 118 -6.58 8.30 -11.57
CA SER A 118 -6.60 7.48 -10.35
C SER A 118 -8.02 7.12 -9.90
N THR A 119 -8.97 8.02 -10.15
CA THR A 119 -10.38 7.85 -9.75
C THR A 119 -11.09 6.89 -10.72
N SER A 120 -10.93 7.09 -12.03
CA SER A 120 -11.61 6.31 -13.08
C SER A 120 -10.99 4.94 -13.35
N SER A 121 -9.77 4.68 -12.87
CA SER A 121 -9.14 3.36 -12.95
C SER A 121 -9.26 2.62 -11.62
N TRP A 122 -8.28 2.83 -10.73
CA TRP A 122 -8.10 1.99 -9.56
C TRP A 122 -9.17 2.18 -8.49
N LEU A 123 -9.62 3.42 -8.22
CA LEU A 123 -10.66 3.62 -7.22
C LEU A 123 -12.00 3.00 -7.65
N GLU A 124 -12.43 3.23 -8.89
CA GLU A 124 -13.65 2.63 -9.45
C GLU A 124 -13.56 1.10 -9.47
N SER A 125 -12.40 0.54 -9.81
CA SER A 125 -12.14 -0.90 -9.71
C SER A 125 -12.33 -1.43 -8.29
N LEU A 126 -11.80 -0.74 -7.28
CA LEU A 126 -11.98 -1.12 -5.88
C LEU A 126 -13.45 -1.04 -5.44
N GLU A 127 -14.21 -0.04 -5.89
CA GLU A 127 -15.64 0.09 -5.61
C GLU A 127 -16.45 -1.07 -6.22
N ARG A 128 -16.14 -1.45 -7.47
CA ARG A 128 -16.73 -2.61 -8.16
C ARG A 128 -16.44 -3.92 -7.41
N ASN A 129 -15.20 -4.13 -7.01
CA ASN A 129 -14.80 -5.31 -6.23
C ASN A 129 -15.52 -5.37 -4.87
N LEU A 130 -15.69 -4.23 -4.19
CA LEU A 130 -16.46 -4.16 -2.95
C LEU A 130 -17.94 -4.52 -3.15
N ALA A 131 -18.53 -4.13 -4.28
CA ALA A 131 -19.91 -4.51 -4.61
C ALA A 131 -20.04 -6.02 -4.78
N GLN A 132 -19.16 -6.65 -5.57
CA GLN A 132 -19.12 -8.11 -5.74
C GLN A 132 -18.93 -8.85 -4.39
N MET A 133 -18.04 -8.34 -3.54
CA MET A 133 -17.81 -8.92 -2.21
C MET A 133 -19.04 -8.80 -1.30
N LYS A 134 -19.81 -7.72 -1.38
CA LYS A 134 -21.07 -7.56 -0.64
C LYS A 134 -22.13 -8.56 -1.11
N GLU A 135 -22.25 -8.77 -2.42
CA GLU A 135 -23.17 -9.75 -3.00
C GLU A 135 -22.80 -11.18 -2.61
N TYR A 136 -21.51 -11.53 -2.67
CA TYR A 136 -21.00 -12.80 -2.16
C TYR A 136 -21.36 -13.01 -0.68
N ASN A 137 -21.11 -12.01 0.17
CA ASN A 137 -21.44 -12.09 1.59
C ASN A 137 -22.95 -12.24 1.86
N ALA A 138 -23.79 -11.60 1.04
CA ALA A 138 -25.25 -11.78 1.10
C ALA A 138 -25.65 -13.21 0.70
N GLY A 139 -25.05 -13.75 -0.37
CA GLY A 139 -25.21 -15.14 -0.80
C GLY A 139 -24.80 -16.13 0.28
N ARG A 140 -23.63 -15.92 0.92
CA ARG A 140 -23.13 -16.75 2.02
C ARG A 140 -24.10 -16.80 3.21
N LYS A 141 -24.67 -15.65 3.60
CA LYS A 141 -25.69 -15.58 4.66
C LYS A 141 -26.97 -16.35 4.27
N LYS A 142 -27.40 -16.22 3.02
CA LYS A 142 -28.57 -16.93 2.48
C LYS A 142 -28.32 -18.45 2.45
N LEU A 143 -27.12 -18.89 2.08
CA LEU A 143 -26.73 -20.30 2.08
C LEU A 143 -26.79 -20.89 3.50
N GLU A 144 -26.27 -20.18 4.51
CA GLU A 144 -26.35 -20.64 5.91
C GLU A 144 -27.81 -20.75 6.38
N GLN A 145 -28.67 -19.82 5.98
CA GLN A 145 -30.11 -19.90 6.27
C GLN A 145 -30.76 -21.13 5.60
N ARG A 146 -30.41 -21.44 4.34
CA ARG A 146 -30.91 -22.64 3.64
C ARG A 146 -30.40 -23.93 4.27
N ARG A 147 -29.13 -23.95 4.69
CA ARG A 147 -28.53 -25.08 5.42
C ARG A 147 -29.33 -25.41 6.68
N LEU A 148 -29.60 -24.41 7.52
CA LEU A 148 -30.40 -24.59 8.75
C LEU A 148 -31.83 -25.07 8.48
N ALA A 149 -32.45 -24.59 7.40
CA ALA A 149 -33.79 -25.04 6.99
C ALA A 149 -33.78 -26.50 6.52
N TYR A 150 -32.76 -26.89 5.76
CA TYR A 150 -32.54 -28.28 5.33
C TYR A 150 -32.29 -29.20 6.52
N ASP A 151 -31.41 -28.83 7.44
CA ASP A 151 -31.13 -29.57 8.69
C ASP A 151 -32.42 -29.79 9.50
N THR A 152 -33.25 -28.74 9.61
CA THR A 152 -34.55 -28.82 10.31
C THR A 152 -35.50 -29.80 9.62
N ALA A 153 -35.60 -29.76 8.29
CA ALA A 153 -36.42 -30.69 7.52
C ALA A 153 -35.93 -32.14 7.65
N LEU A 154 -34.60 -32.33 7.70
CA LEU A 154 -33.97 -33.64 7.86
C LEU A 154 -34.29 -34.26 9.23
N VAL A 155 -34.22 -33.45 10.31
CA VAL A 155 -34.63 -33.88 11.65
C VAL A 155 -36.14 -34.18 11.72
N LYS A 156 -36.98 -33.41 11.03
CA LYS A 156 -38.43 -33.69 10.95
C LYS A 156 -38.69 -35.04 10.26
N MET A 157 -38.01 -35.32 9.15
CA MET A 157 -38.12 -36.60 8.44
C MET A 157 -37.71 -37.78 9.34
N GLN A 158 -36.60 -37.68 10.07
CA GLN A 158 -36.13 -38.73 10.97
C GLN A 158 -37.09 -39.02 12.14
N LYS A 159 -37.86 -38.00 12.58
CA LYS A 159 -38.85 -38.15 13.66
C LYS A 159 -40.21 -38.67 13.17
N ALA A 160 -40.46 -38.64 11.86
CA ALA A 160 -41.70 -39.14 11.29
C ALA A 160 -41.73 -40.67 11.39
N LYS A 161 -42.67 -41.21 12.17
CA LYS A 161 -42.82 -42.65 12.41
C LYS A 161 -43.48 -43.42 11.26
N LYS A 162 -44.00 -42.70 10.26
CA LYS A 162 -44.70 -43.22 9.08
C LYS A 162 -44.23 -42.39 7.89
N GLU A 163 -44.16 -43.00 6.70
CA GLU A 163 -43.86 -42.27 5.46
C GLU A 163 -44.94 -41.22 5.20
N ASP A 164 -44.70 -40.02 5.73
CA ASP A 164 -45.51 -38.84 5.48
C ASP A 164 -44.94 -38.18 4.22
N PHE A 165 -45.59 -38.45 3.09
CA PHE A 165 -45.24 -37.88 1.78
C PHE A 165 -45.07 -36.36 1.82
N ARG A 166 -45.81 -35.66 2.71
CA ARG A 166 -45.68 -34.21 2.87
C ARG A 166 -44.34 -33.81 3.48
N VAL A 167 -43.84 -34.57 4.44
CA VAL A 167 -42.54 -34.31 5.10
C VAL A 167 -41.38 -34.66 4.17
N GLU A 168 -41.53 -35.73 3.38
CA GLU A 168 -40.54 -36.09 2.35
C GLU A 168 -40.45 -34.99 1.26
N GLU A 169 -41.59 -34.48 0.81
CA GLU A 169 -41.62 -33.40 -0.16
C GLU A 169 -41.07 -32.08 0.39
N GLU A 170 -41.33 -31.76 1.67
CA GLU A 170 -40.70 -30.62 2.35
C GLU A 170 -39.17 -30.77 2.37
N LEU A 171 -38.65 -31.97 2.69
CA LEU A 171 -37.21 -32.24 2.68
C LEU A 171 -36.61 -32.08 1.29
N ARG A 172 -37.24 -32.68 0.26
CA ARG A 172 -36.81 -32.56 -1.14
C ARG A 172 -36.77 -31.10 -1.58
N SER A 173 -37.79 -30.31 -1.21
CA SER A 173 -37.85 -28.87 -1.50
C SER A 173 -36.73 -28.08 -0.81
N GLN A 174 -36.46 -28.33 0.47
CA GLN A 174 -35.38 -27.62 1.17
C GLN A 174 -33.99 -28.01 0.65
N LYS A 175 -33.80 -29.29 0.30
CA LYS A 175 -32.56 -29.78 -0.32
C LYS A 175 -32.28 -29.05 -1.63
N ALA A 176 -33.26 -29.01 -2.53
CA ALA A 176 -33.12 -28.32 -3.82
C ALA A 176 -32.76 -26.84 -3.65
N LYS A 177 -33.41 -26.13 -2.71
CA LYS A 177 -33.10 -24.72 -2.40
C LYS A 177 -31.69 -24.54 -1.84
N TYR A 178 -31.21 -25.47 -1.02
CA TYR A 178 -29.85 -25.44 -0.50
C TYR A 178 -28.82 -25.63 -1.61
N GLU A 179 -29.00 -26.65 -2.45
CA GLU A 179 -28.14 -26.95 -3.59
C GLU A 179 -28.06 -25.77 -4.56
N GLU A 180 -29.21 -25.20 -4.97
CA GLU A 180 -29.28 -24.01 -5.81
C GLU A 180 -28.50 -22.83 -5.21
N THR A 181 -28.68 -22.54 -3.91
CA THR A 181 -27.93 -21.46 -3.25
C THR A 181 -26.45 -21.77 -3.08
N SER A 182 -26.08 -23.04 -2.98
CA SER A 182 -24.68 -23.46 -2.87
C SER A 182 -23.94 -23.25 -4.19
N GLU A 183 -24.57 -23.61 -5.31
CA GLU A 183 -24.05 -23.37 -6.65
C GLU A 183 -23.94 -21.88 -6.96
N ASP A 184 -24.95 -21.09 -6.57
CA ASP A 184 -24.97 -19.62 -6.72
C ASP A 184 -23.87 -18.92 -5.89
N VAL A 185 -23.55 -19.43 -4.69
CA VAL A 185 -22.40 -18.94 -3.90
C VAL A 185 -21.08 -19.34 -4.55
N PHE A 186 -20.95 -20.58 -5.00
CA PHE A 186 -19.73 -21.08 -5.64
C PHE A 186 -19.40 -20.28 -6.91
N ARG A 187 -20.41 -20.05 -7.77
CA ARG A 187 -20.26 -19.22 -8.97
C ARG A 187 -19.73 -17.82 -8.66
N ARG A 188 -20.26 -17.15 -7.63
CA ARG A 188 -19.76 -15.83 -7.21
C ARG A 188 -18.31 -15.86 -6.73
N MET A 189 -17.89 -16.93 -6.06
CA MET A 189 -16.50 -17.08 -5.66
C MET A 189 -15.57 -17.21 -6.88
N GLU A 190 -16.01 -17.92 -7.92
CA GLU A 190 -15.26 -18.03 -9.19
C GLU A 190 -15.23 -16.69 -9.94
N GLU A 191 -16.35 -15.98 -10.05
CA GLU A 191 -16.42 -14.65 -10.67
C GLU A 191 -15.46 -13.65 -10.00
N ILE A 192 -15.42 -13.63 -8.65
CA ILE A 192 -14.49 -12.77 -7.89
C ILE A 192 -13.03 -13.15 -8.17
N LYS A 193 -12.75 -14.45 -8.34
CA LYS A 193 -11.39 -14.93 -8.63
C LYS A 193 -10.98 -14.59 -10.06
N GLU A 194 -11.88 -14.71 -11.03
CA GLU A 194 -11.60 -14.38 -12.43
C GLU A 194 -11.41 -12.88 -12.66
N ALA A 195 -12.12 -12.04 -11.89
CA ALA A 195 -11.96 -10.58 -11.90
C ALA A 195 -10.53 -10.13 -11.52
N GLU A 196 -9.69 -11.00 -10.95
CA GLU A 196 -8.30 -10.70 -10.62
C GLU A 196 -7.48 -10.24 -11.84
N ARG A 197 -7.77 -10.77 -13.04
CA ARG A 197 -7.09 -10.32 -14.26
C ARG A 197 -7.36 -8.83 -14.52
N GLU A 198 -8.63 -8.43 -14.48
CA GLU A 198 -9.04 -7.04 -14.69
C GLU A 198 -8.48 -6.14 -13.59
N ASN A 199 -8.45 -6.61 -12.33
CA ASN A 199 -7.87 -5.87 -11.22
C ASN A 199 -6.38 -5.57 -11.42
N VAL A 200 -5.62 -6.50 -12.02
CA VAL A 200 -4.20 -6.28 -12.37
C VAL A 200 -4.07 -5.25 -13.50
N GLU A 201 -4.97 -5.26 -14.48
CA GLU A 201 -4.99 -4.28 -15.57
C GLU A 201 -5.32 -2.87 -15.05
N ASP A 202 -6.31 -2.74 -14.17
CA ASP A 202 -6.69 -1.48 -13.53
C ASP A 202 -5.54 -0.93 -12.65
N LEU A 203 -4.87 -1.80 -11.88
CA LEU A 203 -3.72 -1.42 -11.07
C LEU A 203 -2.53 -0.97 -11.94
N THR A 204 -2.33 -1.64 -13.09
CA THR A 204 -1.31 -1.25 -14.06
C THR A 204 -1.62 0.11 -14.66
N THR A 205 -2.88 0.39 -14.98
CA THR A 205 -3.32 1.71 -15.47
C THR A 205 -3.04 2.82 -14.46
N PHE A 206 -3.27 2.56 -13.18
CA PHE A 206 -2.92 3.50 -12.11
C PHE A 206 -1.40 3.74 -12.00
N LEU A 207 -0.59 2.69 -12.11
CA LEU A 207 0.88 2.83 -12.16
C LEU A 207 1.33 3.72 -13.33
N GLU A 208 0.78 3.51 -14.52
CA GLU A 208 1.10 4.32 -15.69
C GLU A 208 0.67 5.80 -15.50
N ALA A 209 -0.46 6.05 -14.85
CA ALA A 209 -0.90 7.40 -14.50
C ALA A 209 0.08 8.09 -13.52
N GLU A 210 0.59 7.37 -12.51
CA GLU A 210 1.60 7.90 -11.58
C GLU A 210 2.91 8.24 -12.32
N LEU A 211 3.38 7.36 -13.21
CA LEU A 211 4.57 7.60 -14.03
C LEU A 211 4.40 8.83 -14.92
N ALA A 212 3.28 8.91 -15.65
CA ALA A 212 2.97 10.03 -16.53
C ALA A 212 2.92 11.36 -15.77
N TYR A 213 2.34 11.37 -14.56
CA TYR A 213 2.32 12.55 -13.69
C TYR A 213 3.73 13.00 -13.29
N HIS A 214 4.57 12.09 -12.82
CA HIS A 214 5.91 12.42 -12.36
C HIS A 214 6.83 12.86 -13.51
N ASP A 215 6.71 12.23 -14.68
CA ASP A 215 7.40 12.66 -15.90
C ASP A 215 6.96 14.06 -16.32
N LYS A 216 5.65 14.35 -16.27
CA LYS A 216 5.14 15.68 -16.59
C LYS A 216 5.66 16.75 -15.63
N CYS A 217 5.72 16.43 -14.34
CA CYS A 217 6.26 17.33 -13.33
C CYS A 217 7.74 17.63 -13.59
N ARG A 218 8.51 16.60 -13.91
CA ARG A 218 9.94 16.74 -14.25
C ARG A 218 10.13 17.59 -15.50
N GLU A 219 9.33 17.37 -16.55
CA GLU A 219 9.36 18.15 -17.79
C GLU A 219 9.15 19.64 -17.50
N VAL A 220 8.09 20.00 -16.76
CA VAL A 220 7.75 21.38 -16.40
C VAL A 220 8.89 22.05 -15.64
N LEU A 221 9.47 21.37 -14.65
CA LEU A 221 10.56 21.92 -13.83
C LEU A 221 11.87 22.05 -14.60
N MET A 222 12.16 21.11 -15.50
CA MET A 222 13.36 21.19 -16.36
C MET A 222 13.25 22.33 -17.37
N GLN A 223 12.05 22.56 -17.92
CA GLN A 223 11.79 23.71 -18.77
C GLN A 223 11.98 25.03 -18.00
N LEU A 224 11.39 25.14 -16.80
CA LEU A 224 11.59 26.31 -15.93
C LEU A 224 13.07 26.57 -15.64
N LYS A 225 13.83 25.52 -15.32
CA LYS A 225 15.26 25.63 -15.02
C LYS A 225 16.07 26.14 -16.22
N ARG A 226 15.72 25.71 -17.43
CA ARG A 226 16.37 26.17 -18.66
C ARG A 226 16.05 27.64 -18.93
N ASP A 227 14.80 28.01 -18.72
CA ASP A 227 14.26 29.33 -19.06
C ASP A 227 14.26 30.27 -17.82
N TRP A 228 15.13 30.00 -16.84
CA TRP A 228 15.16 30.70 -15.55
C TRP A 228 15.60 32.17 -15.70
N PRO A 229 14.77 33.16 -15.32
CA PRO A 229 15.09 34.58 -15.51
C PRO A 229 16.37 35.00 -14.78
N GLY A 230 16.60 34.51 -13.57
CA GLY A 230 17.74 34.91 -12.75
C GLY A 230 19.12 34.39 -13.18
N ARG A 231 19.23 33.78 -14.37
CA ARG A 231 20.52 33.35 -14.96
C ARG A 231 21.17 34.44 -15.82
N THR A 232 20.42 35.45 -16.24
CA THR A 232 20.89 36.43 -17.23
C THR A 232 21.76 37.55 -16.63
N GLY A 233 21.80 37.73 -15.30
CA GLY A 233 22.60 38.76 -14.63
C GLY A 233 24.10 38.49 -14.50
N GLY A 234 24.58 37.25 -14.72
CA GLY A 234 25.94 36.84 -14.33
C GLY A 234 26.90 36.39 -15.44
N SER A 235 26.48 36.32 -16.71
CA SER A 235 27.33 35.71 -17.76
C SER A 235 27.30 36.39 -19.13
N SER A 236 26.73 37.59 -19.26
CA SER A 236 26.61 38.27 -20.56
C SER A 236 27.33 39.64 -20.69
N ASP A 237 28.01 40.16 -19.67
CA ASP A 237 28.65 41.50 -19.76
C ASP A 237 30.17 41.51 -19.59
N ASN A 238 30.86 40.42 -19.96
CA ASN A 238 32.33 40.40 -20.02
C ASN A 238 32.89 40.32 -21.45
N SER A 239 32.13 40.76 -22.46
CA SER A 239 32.64 40.89 -23.82
C SER A 239 32.37 42.30 -24.34
N ARG A 240 33.47 43.09 -24.41
CA ARG A 240 33.67 44.35 -25.17
C ARG A 240 33.71 45.68 -24.40
N ARG A 241 34.37 45.73 -23.25
CA ARG A 241 35.09 46.98 -22.88
C ARG A 241 36.51 46.95 -23.46
N HIS A 242 36.68 47.58 -24.63
CA HIS A 242 38.00 47.92 -25.16
C HIS A 242 38.79 48.73 -24.12
N PRO A 243 40.01 48.31 -23.71
CA PRO A 243 40.86 49.19 -22.92
C PRO A 243 41.42 50.27 -23.83
N ARG A 244 41.05 51.53 -23.57
CA ARG A 244 41.72 52.70 -24.16
C ARG A 244 43.21 52.62 -23.84
N SER A 245 44.03 52.62 -24.90
CA SER A 245 45.48 52.71 -24.84
C SER A 245 45.91 53.96 -24.07
N ARG A 246 46.56 53.76 -22.91
CA ARG A 246 47.35 54.80 -22.24
C ARG A 246 48.81 54.37 -22.34
N SER A 247 49.56 55.14 -23.11
CA SER A 247 51.01 55.11 -23.24
C SER A 247 51.69 55.16 -21.87
N ASN A 248 52.49 54.13 -21.57
CA ASN A 248 53.27 54.00 -20.35
C ASN A 248 54.75 54.07 -20.71
N THR A 249 55.40 55.18 -20.35
CA THR A 249 56.85 55.35 -20.37
C THR A 249 57.32 55.36 -18.93
N ALA A 250 58.07 54.34 -18.52
CA ALA A 250 59.26 54.44 -17.67
C ALA A 250 59.55 53.07 -17.03
N HIS A 251 60.72 52.54 -17.38
CA HIS A 251 61.36 51.38 -16.78
C HIS A 251 61.91 51.73 -15.38
N SER A 252 61.79 50.80 -14.42
CA SER A 252 62.77 50.61 -13.35
C SER A 252 62.82 49.10 -13.04
N TYR A 253 63.85 48.39 -13.50
CA TYR A 253 65.07 48.07 -12.74
C TYR A 253 64.76 47.48 -11.35
N ASN A 254 64.53 46.17 -11.25
CA ASN A 254 65.56 45.25 -10.73
C ASN A 254 65.08 43.80 -10.77
N GLU A 255 65.73 43.04 -11.62
CA GLU A 255 65.79 41.59 -11.59
C GLU A 255 66.92 41.18 -10.65
N ARG A 256 66.58 40.64 -9.46
CA ARG A 256 67.53 39.86 -8.66
C ARG A 256 66.85 39.06 -7.55
N TYR A 257 66.28 37.91 -7.88
CA TYR A 257 66.67 36.59 -7.36
C TYR A 257 65.64 35.54 -7.83
N ARG A 258 66.20 34.46 -8.36
CA ARG A 258 65.59 33.32 -9.02
C ARG A 258 65.46 32.17 -8.00
N SER A 259 64.35 31.41 -8.08
CA SER A 259 64.28 29.93 -8.05
C SER A 259 63.03 29.38 -7.34
N GLU A 260 62.38 28.41 -8.01
CA GLU A 260 61.64 27.23 -7.48
C GLU A 260 60.28 27.51 -6.78
N GLU A 261 59.15 26.84 -7.01
CA GLU A 261 58.77 25.56 -7.65
C GLU A 261 57.26 25.59 -7.98
N GLU A 262 56.84 24.72 -8.91
CA GLU A 262 55.47 24.53 -9.41
C GLU A 262 54.68 23.58 -8.49
N GLU A 263 53.57 24.04 -7.90
CA GLU A 263 52.73 23.20 -7.01
C GLU A 263 51.51 22.63 -7.78
N PRO A 264 51.36 21.29 -7.88
CA PRO A 264 50.21 20.67 -8.54
C PRO A 264 48.96 20.63 -7.64
N PRO A 265 47.73 20.61 -8.22
CA PRO A 265 46.49 20.72 -7.46
C PRO A 265 46.16 19.47 -6.63
N MET A 266 45.66 19.72 -5.42
CA MET A 266 45.23 18.77 -4.39
C MET A 266 44.06 17.86 -4.84
N PRO A 267 44.10 16.53 -4.60
CA PRO A 267 42.98 15.64 -4.89
C PRO A 267 41.95 15.55 -3.75
N GLU A 268 40.66 15.45 -4.12
CA GLU A 268 39.50 15.31 -3.22
C GLU A 268 39.50 14.01 -2.37
N PRO A 269 38.98 14.04 -1.13
CA PRO A 269 38.96 12.86 -0.24
C PRO A 269 37.89 11.83 -0.65
N LYS A 270 38.33 10.61 -0.96
CA LYS A 270 37.48 9.43 -1.15
C LYS A 270 37.12 8.81 0.21
N LEU A 271 35.83 8.59 0.45
CA LEU A 271 35.31 7.88 1.62
C LEU A 271 35.69 6.39 1.58
N THR A 272 36.51 5.96 2.53
CA THR A 272 36.91 4.56 2.75
C THR A 272 35.92 3.82 3.67
N ILE A 273 35.41 2.69 3.20
CA ILE A 273 34.59 1.73 3.97
C ILE A 273 35.50 0.94 4.93
N PRO A 274 35.23 0.88 6.25
CA PRO A 274 36.02 0.06 7.17
C PRO A 274 35.77 -1.44 6.95
N LYS A 275 36.84 -2.21 6.70
CA LYS A 275 36.84 -3.68 6.74
C LYS A 275 36.90 -4.16 8.19
N LEU A 276 35.91 -4.94 8.63
CA LEU A 276 35.98 -5.69 9.88
C LEU A 276 36.96 -6.88 9.75
N GLY A 277 37.74 -7.09 10.81
CA GLY A 277 38.85 -8.03 10.87
C GLY A 277 38.43 -9.50 10.86
N SER A 278 39.16 -10.28 10.06
CA SER A 278 39.19 -11.74 10.13
C SER A 278 40.04 -12.17 11.34
N ARG A 279 39.42 -12.83 12.32
CA ARG A 279 40.10 -13.73 13.25
C ARG A 279 39.54 -15.12 13.02
N GLY A 280 40.32 -15.94 12.31
CA GLY A 280 40.05 -17.37 12.16
C GLY A 280 40.43 -18.14 13.40
N VAL A 281 39.75 -19.27 13.63
CA VAL A 281 40.31 -20.48 14.25
C VAL A 281 39.60 -21.68 13.61
N SER A 282 40.35 -22.44 12.81
CA SER A 282 40.02 -23.83 12.48
C SER A 282 40.67 -24.75 13.51
N PRO A 283 40.16 -25.98 13.68
CA PRO A 283 41.08 -27.11 13.79
C PRO A 283 40.95 -28.05 12.60
N ARG A 284 42.06 -28.20 11.88
CA ARG A 284 42.31 -29.35 11.01
C ARG A 284 42.56 -30.58 11.88
N ARG A 285 42.14 -31.75 11.39
CA ARG A 285 42.82 -33.01 11.71
C ARG A 285 43.21 -33.72 10.42
N ASP A 286 44.42 -34.26 10.50
CA ASP A 286 45.33 -34.66 9.46
C ASP A 286 44.88 -35.82 8.57
N ARG A 287 45.37 -35.78 7.33
CA ARG A 287 45.63 -36.98 6.53
C ARG A 287 47.11 -37.28 6.64
N ASP A 288 47.45 -38.49 7.07
CA ASP A 288 48.66 -39.16 6.60
C ASP A 288 48.32 -40.54 6.06
N ARG A 289 49.00 -40.86 4.96
CA ARG A 289 48.84 -42.02 4.09
C ARG A 289 49.50 -43.25 4.72
N ASP A 290 48.87 -44.42 4.57
CA ASP A 290 49.54 -45.56 3.96
C ASP A 290 48.55 -46.57 3.35
N ARG A 291 49.07 -47.30 2.35
CA ARG A 291 48.50 -48.29 1.39
C ARG A 291 47.44 -49.24 2.01
N ASP A 292 46.40 -49.72 1.32
CA ASP A 292 46.44 -50.66 0.19
C ASP A 292 45.01 -51.07 -0.29
N TYR A 293 44.88 -51.54 -1.54
CA TYR A 293 43.77 -52.24 -2.23
C TYR A 293 42.37 -51.62 -2.49
N GLY A 294 42.10 -51.43 -3.80
CA GLY A 294 40.82 -51.68 -4.50
C GLY A 294 39.78 -50.56 -4.40
N GLY A 295 39.20 -50.00 -5.45
CA GLY A 295 39.14 -50.38 -6.84
C GLY A 295 38.04 -49.50 -7.47
N ASP A 296 38.29 -49.14 -8.73
CA ASP A 296 37.36 -48.63 -9.72
C ASP A 296 36.74 -47.22 -9.61
N SER A 297 36.76 -46.56 -10.76
CA SER A 297 36.33 -45.17 -11.04
C SER A 297 34.82 -45.15 -11.43
N PRO A 298 34.19 -44.14 -12.09
CA PRO A 298 34.61 -42.78 -12.43
C PRO A 298 33.51 -41.68 -12.28
N LYS A 299 34.02 -40.45 -12.43
CA LYS A 299 33.49 -39.23 -13.06
C LYS A 299 32.12 -39.27 -13.78
N ARG A 300 31.39 -38.18 -13.53
CA ARG A 300 30.31 -37.51 -14.30
C ARG A 300 30.44 -37.57 -15.84
N PRO A 301 29.30 -37.64 -16.56
CA PRO A 301 28.93 -36.64 -17.59
C PRO A 301 27.46 -36.17 -17.43
N SER A 302 27.03 -34.93 -17.72
CA SER A 302 26.88 -34.19 -18.99
C SER A 302 25.65 -34.58 -19.85
N ILE A 303 24.65 -33.67 -19.82
CA ILE A 303 23.73 -33.21 -20.89
C ILE A 303 22.86 -34.27 -21.60
N SER A 304 21.52 -34.16 -21.48
CA SER A 304 20.59 -33.86 -22.60
C SER A 304 19.11 -34.11 -22.26
N ARG A 305 18.27 -33.27 -22.87
CA ARG A 305 16.80 -33.28 -22.88
C ARG A 305 16.24 -34.45 -23.70
N THR A 306 15.16 -35.09 -23.23
CA THR A 306 13.98 -35.42 -24.06
C THR A 306 12.77 -35.81 -23.21
N SER A 307 11.62 -35.31 -23.65
CA SER A 307 10.24 -35.68 -23.28
C SER A 307 9.87 -37.10 -23.71
N THR A 308 8.99 -37.78 -22.96
CA THR A 308 7.69 -38.32 -23.44
C THR A 308 7.07 -39.31 -22.42
N THR A 309 5.78 -39.09 -22.12
CA THR A 309 4.66 -40.06 -21.94
C THR A 309 4.85 -41.37 -21.15
N GLY A 310 3.93 -41.64 -20.22
CA GLY A 310 3.53 -43.02 -19.88
C GLY A 310 3.12 -43.27 -18.42
N THR A 311 1.82 -43.11 -18.15
CA THR A 311 0.96 -43.91 -17.24
C THR A 311 1.58 -45.09 -16.48
N PHE A 312 1.34 -45.19 -15.15
CA PHE A 312 0.58 -46.29 -14.48
C PHE A 312 0.84 -46.44 -12.95
N GLU A 313 -0.27 -46.71 -12.23
CA GLU A 313 -0.62 -47.15 -10.85
C GLU A 313 0.41 -47.51 -9.73
N GLY A 314 -0.02 -47.26 -8.46
CA GLY A 314 0.69 -47.41 -7.15
C GLY A 314 0.87 -48.85 -6.61
N PRO A 315 0.89 -49.15 -5.26
CA PRO A 315 0.51 -48.33 -4.09
C PRO A 315 1.43 -48.39 -2.83
N SER A 316 1.13 -47.52 -1.86
CA SER A 316 1.35 -47.61 -0.39
C SER A 316 2.78 -47.63 0.21
N ARG A 317 3.10 -46.60 1.03
CA ARG A 317 3.30 -46.72 2.50
C ARG A 317 3.61 -45.37 3.16
N ARG A 318 3.09 -45.23 4.38
CA ARG A 318 3.14 -44.08 5.30
C ARG A 318 4.54 -43.89 5.89
N GLY A 319 4.94 -42.63 6.08
CA GLY A 319 6.09 -42.21 6.88
C GLY A 319 5.87 -40.77 7.33
N ASP A 320 5.58 -40.61 8.61
CA ASP A 320 5.35 -39.39 9.37
C ASP A 320 6.71 -38.74 9.71
N ASP A 321 6.91 -37.46 9.40
CA ASP A 321 7.65 -36.53 10.28
C ASP A 321 7.54 -35.07 9.80
N SER A 322 7.25 -34.19 10.76
CA SER A 322 6.96 -32.75 10.56
C SER A 322 8.23 -31.89 10.38
N PRO A 323 8.13 -30.68 9.79
CA PRO A 323 9.29 -29.90 9.32
C PRO A 323 9.94 -29.02 10.40
N MET A 324 11.28 -28.99 10.40
CA MET A 324 12.08 -28.07 11.22
C MET A 324 11.87 -26.60 10.82
N GLY A 325 11.79 -25.74 11.84
CA GLY A 325 11.43 -24.33 11.76
C GLY A 325 12.46 -23.42 11.09
N MET A 326 11.94 -22.48 10.30
CA MET A 326 12.66 -21.33 9.75
C MET A 326 12.82 -20.21 10.80
N PRO A 327 13.95 -19.47 10.83
CA PRO A 327 14.16 -18.37 11.77
C PRO A 327 13.27 -17.16 11.47
N ARG A 328 12.67 -16.60 12.52
CA ARG A 328 11.85 -15.37 12.47
C ARG A 328 12.74 -14.13 12.34
N LEU A 329 12.47 -13.30 11.32
CA LEU A 329 12.99 -11.93 11.22
C LEU A 329 12.24 -11.03 12.22
N SER A 330 12.97 -10.41 13.15
CA SER A 330 12.46 -9.41 14.08
C SER A 330 12.25 -8.07 13.37
N ARG A 331 11.01 -7.57 13.32
CA ARG A 331 10.71 -6.19 12.90
C ARG A 331 10.88 -5.24 14.08
N VAL A 332 11.62 -4.16 13.86
CA VAL A 332 11.74 -3.02 14.80
C VAL A 332 10.48 -2.16 14.68
N PRO A 333 9.73 -1.86 15.76
CA PRO A 333 8.60 -0.95 15.71
C PRO A 333 9.07 0.51 15.62
N THR A 334 8.66 1.22 14.57
CA THR A 334 8.71 2.69 14.51
C THR A 334 7.32 3.21 14.85
N ASP A 335 7.11 3.58 16.10
CA ASP A 335 5.84 4.15 16.58
C ASP A 335 6.01 5.65 16.82
N SER A 336 5.29 6.48 16.05
CA SER A 336 5.24 7.95 16.15
C SER A 336 4.35 8.44 17.32
N SER A 337 4.21 7.63 18.36
CA SER A 337 3.32 7.86 19.50
C SER A 337 4.07 8.32 20.77
N ALA A 338 5.40 8.46 20.72
CA ALA A 338 6.21 8.92 21.86
C ALA A 338 6.34 10.46 21.99
N ILE A 339 5.89 11.26 21.02
CA ILE A 339 6.09 12.73 21.01
C ILE A 339 4.91 13.49 21.63
N THR A 340 3.74 12.88 21.83
CA THR A 340 2.55 13.55 22.39
C THR A 340 2.39 13.42 23.91
N SER A 341 3.18 12.60 24.59
CA SER A 341 3.09 12.41 26.05
C SER A 341 3.96 13.37 26.88
N GLY A 342 4.71 14.28 26.25
CA GLY A 342 5.66 15.18 26.92
C GLY A 342 5.16 16.59 27.26
N ARG A 343 3.87 16.90 27.10
CA ARG A 343 3.35 18.30 27.25
C ARG A 343 2.43 18.57 28.45
N ASN A 344 2.23 17.61 29.35
CA ASN A 344 1.24 17.75 30.43
C ASN A 344 1.75 18.35 31.76
N ASN A 345 2.97 18.93 31.82
CA ASN A 345 3.54 19.43 33.09
C ASN A 345 3.98 20.90 33.11
N LEU A 346 3.38 21.78 32.30
CA LEU A 346 3.62 23.23 32.42
C LEU A 346 2.48 23.93 33.17
N ARG A 347 2.81 24.55 34.32
CA ARG A 347 1.90 25.33 35.17
C ARG A 347 1.41 26.59 34.43
N PRO A 348 0.11 26.94 34.50
CA PRO A 348 -0.38 28.23 34.01
C PRO A 348 -0.09 29.35 35.03
N VAL A 349 0.64 30.40 34.61
CA VAL A 349 0.74 31.66 35.35
C VAL A 349 -0.47 32.52 35.00
N ARG A 350 -1.25 32.91 36.02
CA ARG A 350 -2.32 33.90 35.90
C ARG A 350 -1.71 35.30 35.78
N SER A 351 -2.12 36.06 34.76
CA SER A 351 -2.19 37.53 34.84
C SER A 351 -3.61 37.97 34.52
N ARG A 352 -4.05 38.99 35.27
CA ARG A 352 -5.39 39.60 35.33
C ARG A 352 -5.54 40.73 34.30
N GLY A 353 -6.80 40.99 33.93
CA GLY A 353 -7.33 42.24 33.33
C GLY A 353 -7.45 42.16 31.80
N ASP A 354 -8.57 42.45 31.13
CA ASP A 354 -9.81 43.11 31.52
C ASP A 354 -11.00 42.67 30.64
N ASP A 355 -12.19 42.97 31.16
CA ASP A 355 -13.55 42.56 30.79
C ASP A 355 -14.12 43.05 29.44
N ALA A 356 -14.99 42.22 28.86
CA ALA A 356 -16.32 42.53 28.28
C ALA A 356 -16.97 41.20 27.83
N ILE A 357 -17.89 40.57 28.57
CA ILE A 357 -19.36 40.81 28.65
C ILE A 357 -19.97 40.92 27.22
N GLU A 358 -20.87 40.09 26.71
CA GLU A 358 -21.97 39.35 27.35
C GLU A 358 -22.42 38.13 26.52
N VAL A 359 -22.90 37.11 27.24
CA VAL A 359 -23.58 35.90 26.77
C VAL A 359 -25.09 36.13 26.81
N CYS A 360 -25.81 35.74 25.76
CA CYS A 360 -27.23 35.41 25.89
C CYS A 360 -27.51 34.05 25.24
N GLN A 361 -27.56 33.04 26.09
CA GLN A 361 -28.13 31.72 25.83
C GLN A 361 -29.52 31.71 26.47
N LEU A 362 -30.56 31.42 25.70
CA LEU A 362 -31.82 30.89 26.23
C LEU A 362 -32.19 29.66 25.40
N GLY A 363 -32.20 28.52 26.07
CA GLY A 363 -32.75 27.27 25.56
C GLY A 363 -34.20 27.04 26.01
N TYR A 364 -34.62 25.79 25.78
CA TYR A 364 -35.92 25.15 26.04
C TYR A 364 -37.04 25.47 25.04
N ALA A 365 -37.92 24.54 24.66
CA ALA A 365 -37.97 23.08 24.65
C ALA A 365 -39.29 22.68 23.95
N GLY A 366 -39.30 21.52 23.29
CA GLY A 366 -40.42 20.56 23.23
C GLY A 366 -41.73 20.96 22.51
N GLY A 367 -42.26 20.07 21.68
CA GLY A 367 -43.67 20.15 21.28
C GLY A 367 -44.01 19.50 19.95
N ASP A 368 -44.18 18.19 19.99
CA ASP A 368 -44.87 17.35 19.00
C ASP A 368 -46.32 17.83 18.73
N LEU A 369 -46.85 17.58 17.53
CA LEU A 369 -48.24 17.16 17.22
C LEU A 369 -48.68 17.45 15.77
N SER A 370 -48.71 16.37 14.98
CA SER A 370 -49.80 15.94 14.09
C SER A 370 -51.08 16.81 14.00
N GLY A 371 -51.51 17.10 12.76
CA GLY A 371 -52.89 16.79 12.31
C GLY A 371 -53.67 17.86 11.54
N LYS A 372 -54.13 17.47 10.34
CA LYS A 372 -55.31 17.94 9.57
C LYS A 372 -55.25 19.42 9.09
N TRP A 373 -55.39 19.75 7.81
CA TRP A 373 -56.39 19.36 6.82
C TRP A 373 -55.81 19.37 5.40
#